data_AF-A0A935F9A9-F1
#
_entry.id   AF-A0A935F9A9-F1
#
_cell.length_a   1.000
_cell.length_b   1.000
_cell.length_c   1.000
_cell.angle_alpha   90.00
_cell.angle_beta   90.00
_cell.angle_gamma   90.00
#
_symmetry.space_group_name_H-M   'P 1'
#
loop_
_entity.id
_entity.type
_entity.pdbx_description
1 polymer ?
#
loop_
_entity_poly.entity_id
_entity_poly.type
_entity_poly.pdbx_seq_one_letter_code
_entity_poly.pdbx_strand_id
1 'polypeptide(L)'
;MRKALYSSLVVLSSVIIFASGCSKDNDGGGGGASVDCATVTNKAYAANISPIIQSSCAIAGCHAAGSTNGPGPLTSHTEISNAKTQIRAAVSSGLMPQGSSLSAAQKNSIICWIDSGAPNN
;
A
#
# COMPACT_ATOMS: atom_id res chain seq x y z
N MET A 1 44.01 48.96 43.77
CA MET A 1 44.29 47.69 44.46
C MET A 1 42.97 47.03 44.89
N ARG A 2 42.43 46.12 44.07
CA ARG A 2 41.57 45.01 44.52
C ARG A 2 41.87 43.84 43.59
N LYS A 3 42.41 42.79 44.19
CA LYS A 3 42.97 41.61 43.52
C LYS A 3 41.83 40.59 43.32
N ALA A 4 41.81 40.00 42.13
CA ALA A 4 41.59 38.58 41.81
C ALA A 4 40.25 37.95 42.28
N LEU A 5 39.59 36.98 41.64
CA LEU A 5 39.90 35.70 41.01
C LEU A 5 38.56 35.28 40.33
N TYR A 6 38.40 34.65 39.16
CA TYR A 6 38.58 33.25 38.75
C TYR A 6 38.08 33.21 37.28
N SER A 7 38.91 33.04 36.24
CA SER A 7 39.45 31.79 35.67
C SER A 7 38.46 30.63 35.54
N SER A 8 38.28 30.18 34.29
CA SER A 8 37.66 28.92 33.84
C SER A 8 36.17 28.71 34.06
N LEU A 9 35.38 28.89 33.01
CA LEU A 9 34.76 27.71 32.36
C LEU A 9 34.45 28.01 30.89
N VAL A 10 35.21 27.34 30.05
CA VAL A 10 35.01 27.22 28.61
C VAL A 10 33.76 26.34 28.39
N VAL A 11 33.08 26.58 27.27
CA VAL A 11 32.11 25.68 26.61
C VAL A 11 30.75 25.53 27.29
N LEU A 12 29.75 26.20 26.73
CA LEU A 12 28.47 25.52 26.53
C LEU A 12 27.88 25.90 25.17
N SER A 13 28.53 25.34 24.16
CA SER A 13 27.92 24.73 22.99
C SER A 13 26.63 25.39 22.48
N SER A 14 26.80 26.23 21.47
CA SER A 14 25.77 26.53 20.47
C SER A 14 25.17 25.20 20.00
N VAL A 15 23.94 24.95 20.44
CA VAL A 15 23.11 23.84 20.01
C VAL A 15 22.76 24.06 18.54
N ILE A 16 23.68 23.63 17.65
CA ILE A 16 23.38 23.45 16.23
C ILE A 16 22.78 22.06 16.12
N ILE A 17 21.45 22.03 16.21
CA ILE A 17 20.66 20.86 15.83
C ILE A 17 20.78 20.77 14.31
N PHE A 18 21.79 20.03 13.86
CA PHE A 18 21.79 19.48 12.51
C PHE A 18 20.63 18.49 12.45
N ALA A 19 19.52 18.93 11.83
CA ALA A 19 18.49 18.03 11.35
C ALA A 19 19.09 17.23 10.19
N SER A 20 19.78 16.14 10.54
CA SER A 20 20.12 15.06 9.61
C SER A 20 18.81 14.54 9.03
N GLY A 21 18.51 14.94 7.80
CA GLY A 21 17.36 14.44 7.06
C GLY A 21 17.46 12.93 6.92
N CYS A 22 16.48 12.22 7.46
CA CYS A 22 16.20 10.86 7.02
C CYS A 22 15.73 10.96 5.56
N SER A 23 16.62 10.76 4.60
CA SER A 23 16.22 10.29 3.28
C SER A 23 15.63 8.90 3.49
N LYS A 24 14.31 8.84 3.68
CA LYS A 24 13.61 7.57 3.56
C LYS A 24 13.54 7.29 2.06
N ASP A 25 14.45 6.44 1.61
CA ASP A 25 14.35 5.82 0.30
C ASP A 25 12.94 5.24 0.14
N ASN A 26 12.31 5.54 -1.00
CA ASN A 26 10.92 5.18 -1.30
C ASN A 26 10.80 3.68 -1.61
N ASP A 27 11.07 2.84 -0.63
CA ASP A 27 10.62 1.46 -0.66
C ASP A 27 9.18 1.41 -0.15
N GLY A 28 8.26 1.32 -1.11
CA GLY A 28 6.83 1.16 -0.93
C GLY A 28 6.50 -0.12 -0.15
N GLY A 29 6.56 -0.01 1.17
CA GLY A 29 6.08 -0.99 2.14
C GLY A 29 4.80 -0.48 2.79
N GLY A 30 3.75 -1.30 2.71
CA GLY A 30 2.38 -0.94 3.08
C GLY A 30 2.18 -0.44 4.52
N GLY A 31 1.14 0.37 4.67
CA GLY A 31 0.66 0.89 5.94
C GLY A 31 0.46 2.40 5.91
N GLY A 32 -0.64 2.86 5.29
CA GLY A 32 -1.15 4.23 5.49
C GLY A 32 -0.67 5.32 4.52
N ALA A 33 0.27 5.04 3.60
CA ALA A 33 0.56 5.98 2.52
C ALA A 33 -0.53 5.89 1.44
N SER A 34 -1.17 7.01 1.11
CA SER A 34 -2.09 7.12 -0.01
C SER A 34 -1.35 6.80 -1.32
N VAL A 35 -1.84 5.82 -2.09
CA VAL A 35 -1.28 5.47 -3.40
C VAL A 35 -1.60 6.61 -4.39
N ASP A 36 -0.58 7.15 -5.07
CA ASP A 36 -0.79 8.12 -6.15
C ASP A 36 -1.19 7.40 -7.44
N CYS A 37 -2.49 7.36 -7.70
CA CYS A 37 -3.06 6.68 -8.85
C CYS A 37 -2.80 7.36 -10.20
N ALA A 38 -2.26 8.59 -10.22
CA ALA A 38 -1.82 9.23 -11.46
C ALA A 38 -0.58 8.52 -12.06
N THR A 39 0.23 7.90 -11.21
CA THR A 39 1.47 7.19 -11.63
C THR A 39 1.23 5.74 -12.04
N VAL A 40 0.06 5.17 -11.69
CA VAL A 40 -0.27 3.77 -11.97
C VAL A 40 -0.93 3.65 -13.34
N THR A 41 -0.21 3.14 -14.33
CA THR A 41 -0.71 2.99 -15.72
C THR A 41 -1.45 1.68 -15.96
N ASN A 42 -1.06 0.60 -15.28
CA ASN A 42 -1.57 -0.75 -15.50
C ASN A 42 -2.80 -1.05 -14.63
N LYS A 43 -3.90 -0.34 -14.86
CA LYS A 43 -5.13 -0.48 -14.07
C LYS A 43 -6.39 -0.71 -14.91
N ALA A 44 -6.26 -1.23 -16.13
CA ALA A 44 -7.40 -1.66 -16.94
C ALA A 44 -7.92 -3.02 -16.46
N TYR A 45 -9.24 -3.19 -16.40
CA TYR A 45 -9.83 -4.40 -15.84
C TYR A 45 -9.42 -5.66 -16.62
N ALA A 46 -9.67 -5.68 -17.92
CA ALA A 46 -9.46 -6.87 -18.74
C ALA A 46 -7.97 -7.23 -18.85
N ALA A 47 -7.12 -6.21 -19.03
CA ALA A 47 -5.69 -6.41 -19.28
C ALA A 47 -4.85 -6.59 -18.01
N ASN A 48 -5.26 -6.01 -16.88
CA ASN A 48 -4.42 -5.97 -15.67
C ASN A 48 -5.12 -6.59 -14.46
N ILE A 49 -6.34 -6.18 -14.15
CA ILE A 49 -6.96 -6.55 -12.87
C ILE A 49 -7.50 -7.97 -12.89
N SER A 50 -8.25 -8.35 -13.94
CA SER A 50 -8.82 -9.68 -14.07
C SER A 50 -7.75 -10.77 -13.99
N PRO A 51 -6.62 -10.70 -14.72
CA PRO A 51 -5.54 -11.70 -14.58
C PRO A 51 -4.96 -11.81 -13.17
N ILE A 52 -4.79 -10.68 -12.46
CA ILE A 52 -4.28 -10.71 -11.08
C ILE A 52 -5.30 -11.39 -10.15
N ILE A 53 -6.59 -11.02 -10.25
CA ILE A 53 -7.64 -11.60 -9.42
C ILE A 53 -7.80 -13.10 -9.73
N GLN A 54 -7.80 -13.52 -10.99
CA GLN A 54 -7.95 -14.92 -11.36
C GLN A 54 -6.76 -15.79 -10.91
N SER A 55 -5.54 -15.25 -10.97
CA SER A 55 -4.34 -16.01 -10.57
C SER A 55 -4.11 -16.05 -9.06
N SER A 56 -4.57 -15.04 -8.32
CA SER A 56 -4.20 -14.86 -6.91
C SER A 56 -5.38 -14.97 -5.94
N CYS A 57 -6.62 -14.80 -6.40
CA CYS A 57 -7.80 -14.72 -5.52
C CYS A 57 -8.86 -15.76 -5.90
N ALA A 58 -9.24 -15.82 -7.17
CA ALA A 58 -10.30 -16.71 -7.67
C ALA A 58 -9.80 -18.15 -7.92
N ILE A 59 -9.04 -18.68 -6.97
CA ILE A 59 -8.50 -20.04 -6.98
C ILE A 59 -9.44 -21.00 -6.26
N ALA A 60 -9.40 -22.27 -6.65
CA ALA A 60 -10.22 -23.32 -6.06
C ALA A 60 -10.02 -23.37 -4.53
N GLY A 61 -11.13 -23.41 -3.78
CA GLY A 61 -11.12 -23.37 -2.31
C GLY A 61 -11.03 -21.95 -1.70
N CYS A 62 -10.74 -20.91 -2.49
CA CYS A 62 -10.73 -19.51 -2.03
C CYS A 62 -11.93 -18.74 -2.61
N HIS A 63 -11.77 -18.01 -3.72
CA HIS A 63 -12.84 -17.20 -4.34
C HIS A 63 -13.20 -17.66 -5.77
N ALA A 64 -13.00 -18.93 -6.10
CA ALA A 64 -13.47 -19.49 -7.36
C ALA A 64 -15.02 -19.58 -7.43
N ALA A 65 -15.54 -20.00 -8.58
CA ALA A 65 -16.97 -20.19 -8.80
C ALA A 65 -17.61 -21.07 -7.72
N GLY A 66 -18.76 -20.63 -7.20
CA GLY A 66 -19.47 -21.32 -6.11
C GLY A 66 -18.85 -21.16 -4.71
N SER A 67 -17.81 -20.33 -4.55
CA SER A 67 -17.23 -20.05 -3.24
C SER A 67 -18.24 -19.43 -2.28
N THR A 68 -18.23 -19.93 -1.04
CA THR A 68 -18.98 -19.38 0.09
C THR A 68 -18.11 -18.55 1.05
N ASN A 69 -16.80 -18.44 0.77
CA ASN A 69 -15.90 -17.57 1.55
C ASN A 69 -16.21 -16.12 1.23
N GLY A 70 -16.39 -15.26 2.22
CA GLY A 70 -16.65 -13.83 1.97
C GLY A 70 -15.54 -13.19 1.15
N PRO A 71 -15.83 -12.41 0.09
CA PRO A 71 -17.14 -11.90 -0.36
C PRO A 71 -17.94 -12.82 -1.30
N GLY A 72 -17.45 -14.02 -1.59
CA GLY A 72 -18.01 -14.98 -2.53
C GLY A 72 -17.06 -15.26 -3.70
N PRO A 73 -17.59 -15.70 -4.85
CA PRO A 73 -16.81 -15.86 -6.08
C PRO A 73 -16.32 -14.51 -6.61
N LEU A 74 -15.12 -14.49 -7.20
CA LEU A 74 -14.48 -13.34 -7.82
C LEU A 74 -14.10 -13.65 -9.27
N THR A 75 -15.02 -14.25 -10.02
CA THR A 75 -14.77 -14.83 -11.36
C THR A 75 -15.19 -13.91 -12.51
N SER A 76 -15.91 -12.83 -12.22
CA SER A 76 -16.44 -11.89 -13.21
C SER A 76 -16.26 -10.43 -12.77
N HIS A 77 -16.35 -9.50 -13.73
CA HIS A 77 -16.27 -8.07 -13.44
C HIS A 77 -17.34 -7.64 -12.44
N THR A 78 -18.57 -8.11 -12.63
CA THR A 78 -19.70 -7.79 -11.75
C THR A 78 -19.45 -8.24 -10.32
N GLU A 79 -18.97 -9.47 -10.11
CA GLU A 79 -18.64 -9.97 -8.78
C GLU A 79 -17.51 -9.15 -8.13
N ILE A 80 -16.44 -8.90 -8.87
CA ILE A 80 -15.26 -8.17 -8.37
C ILE A 80 -15.62 -6.71 -8.04
N SER A 81 -16.36 -6.04 -8.92
CA SER A 81 -16.76 -4.65 -8.74
C SER A 81 -17.78 -4.48 -7.60
N ASN A 82 -18.70 -5.44 -7.41
CA ASN A 82 -19.61 -5.45 -6.26
C ASN A 82 -18.85 -5.64 -4.93
N ALA A 83 -17.77 -6.41 -4.93
CA ALA A 83 -16.94 -6.65 -3.76
C ALA A 83 -15.82 -5.61 -3.54
N LYS A 84 -15.72 -4.56 -4.37
CA LYS A 84 -14.56 -3.66 -4.44
C LYS A 84 -14.11 -3.09 -3.10
N THR A 85 -15.03 -2.71 -2.21
CA THR A 85 -14.67 -2.15 -0.89
C THR A 85 -13.96 -3.19 -0.01
N GLN A 86 -14.43 -4.43 -0.03
CA GLN A 86 -13.83 -5.54 0.73
C GLN A 86 -12.48 -5.93 0.15
N ILE A 87 -12.39 -6.04 -1.18
CA ILE A 87 -11.14 -6.33 -1.89
C ILE A 87 -10.10 -5.26 -1.58
N ARG A 88 -10.46 -3.98 -1.70
CA ARG A 88 -9.55 -2.86 -1.42
C ARG A 88 -9.00 -2.93 0.01
N ALA A 89 -9.87 -3.14 0.99
CA ALA A 89 -9.47 -3.25 2.39
C ALA A 89 -8.50 -4.42 2.62
N ALA A 90 -8.84 -5.62 2.12
CA ALA A 90 -8.04 -6.82 2.30
C ALA A 90 -6.69 -6.78 1.56
N VAL A 91 -6.65 -6.19 0.35
CA VAL A 91 -5.41 -6.01 -0.43
C VAL A 91 -4.50 -4.97 0.21
N SER A 92 -5.06 -3.84 0.66
CA SER A 92 -4.29 -2.76 1.28
C SER A 92 -3.69 -3.15 2.64
N SER A 93 -4.41 -3.95 3.43
CA SER A 93 -3.91 -4.51 4.68
C SER A 93 -2.97 -5.70 4.50
N GLY A 94 -2.93 -6.27 3.29
CA GLY A 94 -2.16 -7.48 3.00
C GLY A 94 -2.78 -8.77 3.59
N LEU A 95 -4.03 -8.71 4.07
CA LEU A 95 -4.76 -9.88 4.54
C LEU A 95 -5.04 -10.88 3.42
N MET A 96 -5.22 -10.38 2.20
CA MET A 96 -5.44 -11.19 1.01
C MET A 96 -4.36 -10.92 -0.06
N PRO A 97 -3.99 -11.96 -0.83
CA PRO A 97 -4.44 -13.35 -0.74
C PRO A 97 -3.83 -14.13 0.44
N GLN A 98 -4.49 -15.20 0.89
CA GLN A 98 -3.92 -16.11 1.89
C GLN A 98 -2.92 -17.07 1.25
N GLY A 99 -1.82 -17.37 1.94
CA GLY A 99 -0.80 -18.33 1.48
C GLY A 99 0.08 -17.84 0.30
N SER A 100 -0.17 -16.64 -0.21
CA SER A 100 0.66 -15.98 -1.22
C SER A 100 0.70 -14.47 -0.95
N SER A 101 1.41 -13.70 -1.78
CA SER A 101 1.43 -12.25 -1.64
C SER A 101 1.40 -11.57 -3.00
N LEU A 102 0.74 -10.42 -3.05
CA LEU A 102 0.77 -9.53 -4.20
C LEU A 102 2.02 -8.64 -4.12
N SER A 103 2.67 -8.43 -5.25
CA SER A 103 3.69 -7.39 -5.37
C SER A 103 3.10 -6.00 -5.12
N ALA A 104 3.95 -5.03 -4.75
CA ALA A 104 3.50 -3.65 -4.55
C ALA A 104 2.81 -3.07 -5.80
N ALA A 105 3.34 -3.36 -7.00
CA ALA A 105 2.73 -2.94 -8.25
C ALA A 105 1.33 -3.53 -8.47
N GLN A 106 1.13 -4.82 -8.15
CA GLN A 106 -0.19 -5.47 -8.26
C GLN A 106 -1.18 -4.89 -7.24
N LYS A 107 -0.75 -4.68 -5.99
CA LYS A 107 -1.59 -4.02 -4.96
C LYS A 107 -2.02 -2.63 -5.42
N ASN A 108 -1.08 -1.82 -5.89
CA ASN A 108 -1.36 -0.47 -6.38
C ASN A 108 -2.30 -0.47 -7.60
N SER A 109 -2.11 -1.43 -8.52
CA SER A 109 -2.99 -1.59 -9.68
C SER A 109 -4.44 -1.85 -9.28
N ILE A 110 -4.65 -2.79 -8.34
CA ILE A 110 -5.99 -3.11 -7.81
C ILE A 110 -6.59 -1.92 -7.06
N ILE A 111 -5.84 -1.32 -6.13
CA ILE A 111 -6.31 -0.18 -5.33
C ILE A 111 -6.72 0.97 -6.23
N CYS A 112 -5.88 1.33 -7.20
CA CYS A 112 -6.16 2.45 -8.09
C CYS A 112 -7.28 2.18 -9.10
N TRP A 113 -7.43 0.93 -9.56
CA TRP A 113 -8.61 0.57 -10.36
C TRP A 113 -9.90 0.73 -9.56
N ILE A 114 -9.92 0.28 -8.29
CA ILE A 114 -11.07 0.43 -7.39
C ILE A 114 -11.37 1.91 -7.13
N ASP A 115 -10.33 2.70 -6.83
CA ASP A 115 -10.45 4.14 -6.55
C ASP A 115 -10.87 4.94 -7.77
N SER A 116 -10.62 4.42 -8.98
CA SER A 116 -11.12 4.97 -10.25
C SER A 116 -12.57 4.55 -10.55
N GLY A 117 -13.27 3.89 -9.62
CA GLY A 117 -14.66 3.49 -9.77
C GLY A 117 -14.87 2.05 -10.27
N ALA A 118 -13.82 1.25 -10.41
CA ALA A 118 -13.85 -0.12 -10.93
C ALA A 118 -14.41 -0.24 -12.38
N PRO A 119 -13.92 0.57 -13.35
CA PRO A 119 -14.40 0.52 -14.73
C PRO A 119 -14.18 -0.85 -15.37
N ASN A 120 -15.09 -1.24 -16.27
CA ASN A 120 -14.95 -2.45 -17.08
C ASN A 120 -14.29 -2.09 -18.42
N ASN A 121 -12.95 -1.99 -18.43
CA ASN A 121 -12.13 -1.52 -19.55
C ASN A 121 -10.95 -2.44 -19.87
#